data_AF-A0A816C1K3-F1
#
_entry.id   AF-A0A816C1K3-F1
#
_cell.length_a   1.000
_cell.length_b   1.000
_cell.length_c   1.000
_cell.angle_alpha   90.00
_cell.angle_beta   90.00
_cell.angle_gamma   90.00
#
_symmetry.space_group_name_H-M   'P 1'
#
loop_
_entity.id
_entity.type
_entity.pdbx_description
1 polymer ?
#
loop_
_entity_poly.entity_id
_entity_poly.type
_entity_poly.pdbx_seq_one_letter_code
_entity_poly.pdbx_strand_id
1 'polypeptide(L)'
;MIISVIFWSGFAFIPGHLRSTNIEHLSITTAYKPTISNRSWFINPSNLDIKYIFIALPFGLLVTALFYFDHNISSLTAQAKHYPLRKPAGFHWDFFLLGCTTIIAGFLGLPYPNALVPQCAMHTDALVKIKEQRLTNTCQSLLCLITMTGPFLKCYSLISRAVLADVFIGIGWDSVEVNTITYRLLHLIRDLNHMKLDDLLLRLSPAVGFPILVLL
;
A
#
# COMPACT_ATOMS: atom_id res chain seq x y z
N MET A 1 2.62 14.74 4.39
CA MET A 1 3.58 13.86 3.69
C MET A 1 4.23 14.53 2.48
N ILE A 2 3.48 14.92 1.42
CA ILE A 2 4.07 15.48 0.18
C ILE A 2 4.97 16.71 0.43
N ILE A 3 4.51 17.64 1.27
CA ILE A 3 5.29 18.84 1.64
C ILE A 3 6.60 18.47 2.35
N SER A 4 6.56 17.46 3.23
CA SER A 4 7.75 16.94 3.93
C SER A 4 8.78 16.41 2.93
N VAL A 5 8.33 15.62 1.94
CA VAL A 5 9.21 15.09 0.90
C VAL A 5 9.87 16.20 0.10
N ILE A 6 9.12 17.21 -0.32
CA ILE A 6 9.67 18.35 -1.09
C ILE A 6 10.66 19.14 -0.23
N PHE A 7 10.29 19.42 1.02
CA PHE A 7 11.13 20.16 1.95
C PHE A 7 12.46 19.45 2.23
N TRP A 8 12.41 18.17 2.64
CA TRP A 8 13.62 17.41 2.96
C TRP A 8 14.45 17.05 1.74
N SER A 9 13.82 16.84 0.57
CA SER A 9 14.55 16.67 -0.69
C SER A 9 15.27 17.96 -1.09
N GLY A 10 14.64 19.13 -0.88
CA GLY A 10 15.28 20.43 -1.11
C GLY A 10 16.41 20.72 -0.12
N PHE A 11 16.23 20.33 1.15
CA PHE A 11 17.23 20.50 2.21
C PHE A 11 18.55 19.77 1.89
N ALA A 12 18.49 18.62 1.22
CA ALA A 12 19.67 17.87 0.79
C ALA A 12 20.58 18.65 -0.19
N PHE A 13 20.08 19.71 -0.84
CA PHE A 13 20.85 20.54 -1.78
C PHE A 13 21.48 21.78 -1.14
N ILE A 14 21.18 22.08 0.13
CA ILE A 14 21.73 23.25 0.83
C ILE A 14 23.26 23.07 0.98
N PRO A 15 24.07 24.09 0.61
CA PRO A 15 25.52 23.99 0.71
C PRO A 15 25.96 23.85 2.19
N GLY A 16 26.77 22.84 2.48
CA GLY A 16 27.25 22.53 3.82
C GLY A 16 27.74 21.07 3.93
N HIS A 17 27.93 20.60 5.17
CA HIS A 17 28.40 19.25 5.47
C HIS A 17 27.54 18.14 4.82
N LEU A 18 26.25 18.40 4.64
CA LEU A 18 25.29 17.48 4.01
C LEU A 18 25.57 17.25 2.51
N ARG A 19 26.02 18.29 1.78
CA ARG A 19 26.36 18.14 0.36
C ARG A 19 27.70 17.44 0.16
N SER A 20 28.61 17.54 1.13
CA SER A 20 29.90 16.83 1.09
C SER A 20 29.79 15.35 1.44
N THR A 21 28.68 14.92 2.06
CA THR A 21 28.41 13.50 2.30
C THR A 21 27.80 12.84 1.07
N ASN A 22 28.20 11.60 0.77
CA ASN A 22 27.67 10.83 -0.35
C ASN A 22 26.25 10.33 -0.02
N ILE A 23 25.26 11.20 -0.25
CA ILE A 23 23.85 10.88 -0.05
C ILE A 23 23.40 9.96 -1.18
N GLU A 24 22.84 8.80 -0.83
CA GLU A 24 22.25 7.92 -1.83
C GLU A 24 20.92 8.48 -2.35
N HIS A 25 20.82 8.58 -3.66
CA HIS A 25 19.62 8.99 -4.38
C HIS A 25 18.94 7.79 -5.06
N LEU A 26 17.72 8.00 -5.53
CA LEU A 26 16.99 6.96 -6.23
C LEU A 26 17.68 6.63 -7.57
N SER A 27 17.96 5.34 -7.78
CA SER A 27 18.54 4.86 -9.03
C SER A 27 17.45 4.85 -10.11
N ILE A 28 17.66 5.63 -11.17
CA ILE A 28 16.71 5.75 -12.27
C ILE A 28 17.17 4.97 -13.50
N THR A 29 16.21 4.48 -14.27
CA THR A 29 16.44 3.90 -15.59
C THR A 29 16.13 4.94 -16.67
N THR A 30 16.35 4.61 -17.94
CA THR A 30 15.82 5.41 -19.05
C THR A 30 14.33 5.12 -19.22
N ALA A 31 13.56 6.11 -19.65
CA ALA A 31 12.12 5.99 -19.86
C ALA A 31 11.75 4.76 -20.72
N TYR A 32 10.78 3.98 -20.23
CA TYR A 32 10.17 2.83 -20.90
C TYR A 32 11.15 1.86 -21.57
N LYS A 33 12.12 1.35 -20.80
CA LYS A 33 12.98 0.25 -21.26
C LYS A 33 12.47 -1.11 -20.77
N PRO A 34 12.53 -2.17 -21.60
CA PRO A 34 12.28 -3.53 -21.14
C PRO A 34 13.36 -3.96 -20.15
N THR A 35 13.02 -4.89 -19.25
CA THR A 35 13.93 -5.43 -18.22
C THR A 35 15.21 -6.04 -18.82
N ILE A 36 15.13 -6.52 -20.06
CA ILE A 36 16.24 -7.11 -20.82
C ILE A 36 16.31 -6.38 -22.17
N SER A 37 17.50 -5.87 -22.53
CA SER A 37 17.70 -5.01 -23.70
C SER A 37 17.30 -5.65 -25.05
N ASN A 38 17.28 -6.98 -25.14
CA ASN A 38 16.98 -7.73 -26.37
C ASN A 38 15.58 -8.41 -26.34
N ARG A 39 14.70 -8.01 -25.42
CA ARG A 39 13.39 -8.65 -25.24
C ARG A 39 12.26 -7.81 -25.84
N SER A 40 11.37 -8.48 -26.58
CA SER A 40 10.09 -7.90 -27.01
C SER A 40 9.15 -7.69 -25.80
N TRP A 41 8.34 -6.62 -25.85
CA TRP A 41 7.33 -6.33 -24.83
C TRP A 41 6.27 -7.43 -24.72
N PHE A 42 5.98 -8.15 -25.80
CA PHE A 42 5.08 -9.28 -25.78
C PHE A 42 5.84 -10.59 -25.57
N ILE A 43 5.47 -11.35 -24.54
CA ILE A 43 6.02 -12.68 -24.28
C ILE A 43 5.25 -13.69 -25.12
N ASN A 44 5.94 -14.35 -26.06
CA ASN A 44 5.39 -15.46 -26.81
C ASN A 44 5.52 -16.76 -25.99
N PRO A 45 4.41 -17.37 -25.52
CA PRO A 45 4.47 -18.61 -24.76
C PRO A 45 4.85 -19.82 -25.64
N SER A 46 4.70 -19.71 -26.97
CA SER A 46 4.92 -20.81 -27.92
C SER A 46 6.38 -21.26 -28.06
N ASN A 47 7.34 -20.48 -27.57
CA ASN A 47 8.77 -20.84 -27.62
C ASN A 47 9.25 -21.62 -26.37
N LEU A 48 8.32 -22.03 -25.49
CA LEU A 48 8.63 -22.71 -24.24
C LEU A 48 8.18 -24.17 -24.30
N ASP A 49 9.00 -25.06 -23.74
CA ASP A 49 8.60 -26.47 -23.55
C ASP A 49 7.39 -26.54 -22.62
N ILE A 50 6.40 -27.37 -22.98
CA ILE A 50 5.10 -27.46 -22.32
C ILE A 50 5.24 -27.80 -20.82
N LYS A 51 6.33 -28.50 -20.46
CA LYS A 51 6.68 -28.85 -19.07
C LYS A 51 6.73 -27.62 -18.15
N TYR A 52 7.24 -26.50 -18.63
CA TYR A 52 7.36 -25.27 -17.82
C TYR A 52 5.99 -24.63 -17.54
N ILE A 53 5.02 -24.80 -18.45
CA ILE A 53 3.65 -24.32 -18.28
C ILE A 53 2.98 -25.08 -17.12
N PHE A 54 3.15 -26.41 -17.07
CA PHE A 54 2.61 -27.22 -15.97
C PHE A 54 3.28 -26.92 -14.63
N ILE A 55 4.59 -26.66 -14.61
CA ILE A 55 5.30 -26.26 -13.38
C ILE A 55 4.79 -24.91 -12.87
N ALA A 56 4.42 -23.98 -13.75
CA ALA A 56 3.92 -22.65 -13.35
C ALA A 56 2.51 -22.68 -12.72
N LEU A 57 1.71 -23.73 -12.97
CA LEU A 57 0.33 -23.85 -12.49
C LEU A 57 0.19 -23.78 -10.95
N PRO A 58 0.92 -24.56 -10.12
CA PRO A 58 0.83 -24.45 -8.66
C PRO A 58 1.23 -23.06 -8.15
N PHE A 59 2.22 -22.41 -8.77
CA PHE A 59 2.60 -21.04 -8.41
C PHE A 59 1.51 -20.03 -8.79
N GLY A 60 0.88 -20.19 -9.95
CA GLY A 60 -0.25 -19.36 -10.37
C GLY A 60 -1.46 -19.50 -9.42
N LEU A 61 -1.76 -20.72 -8.97
CA LEU A 61 -2.82 -20.96 -7.98
C LEU A 61 -2.49 -20.30 -6.65
N LEU A 62 -1.25 -20.41 -6.18
CA LEU A 62 -0.78 -19.78 -4.95
C LEU A 62 -0.87 -18.25 -5.02
N VAL A 63 -0.43 -17.64 -6.14
CA VAL A 63 -0.56 -16.19 -6.37
C VAL A 63 -2.02 -15.77 -6.44
N THR A 64 -2.88 -16.58 -7.07
CA THR A 64 -4.32 -16.31 -7.11
C THR A 64 -4.93 -16.31 -5.71
N ALA A 65 -4.54 -17.27 -4.85
CA ALA A 65 -4.97 -17.31 -3.46
C ALA A 65 -4.49 -16.09 -2.67
N LEU A 66 -3.23 -15.67 -2.87
CA LEU A 66 -2.68 -14.46 -2.25
C LEU A 66 -3.48 -13.21 -2.65
N PHE A 67 -3.74 -13.02 -3.95
CA PHE A 67 -4.52 -11.89 -4.45
C PHE A 67 -5.97 -11.92 -4.00
N TYR A 68 -6.55 -13.12 -3.83
CA TYR A 68 -7.86 -13.26 -3.22
C TYR A 68 -7.87 -12.71 -1.79
N PHE A 69 -6.89 -13.09 -0.95
CA PHE A 69 -6.82 -12.56 0.42
C PHE A 69 -6.54 -11.05 0.45
N ASP A 70 -5.57 -10.55 -0.31
CA ASP A 70 -5.23 -9.13 -0.39
C ASP A 70 -6.43 -8.28 -0.81
N HIS A 71 -7.17 -8.74 -1.83
CA HIS A 71 -8.37 -8.07 -2.30
C HIS A 71 -9.47 -8.05 -1.24
N ASN A 72 -9.74 -9.18 -0.58
CA ASN A 72 -10.78 -9.27 0.45
C ASN A 72 -10.44 -8.42 1.69
N ILE A 73 -9.20 -8.46 2.17
CA ILE A 73 -8.75 -7.65 3.32
C ILE A 73 -8.79 -6.16 2.97
N SER A 74 -8.28 -5.77 1.80
CA SER A 74 -8.27 -4.37 1.37
C SER A 74 -9.68 -3.81 1.20
N SER A 75 -10.59 -4.58 0.58
CA SER A 75 -11.95 -4.13 0.31
C SER A 75 -12.82 -4.09 1.57
N LEU A 76 -12.64 -5.02 2.52
CA LEU A 76 -13.25 -4.94 3.85
C LEU A 76 -12.75 -3.73 4.64
N THR A 77 -11.46 -3.40 4.54
CA THR A 77 -10.87 -2.23 5.22
C THR A 77 -11.39 -0.93 4.62
N ALA A 78 -11.43 -0.84 3.29
CA ALA A 78 -11.96 0.33 2.57
C ALA A 78 -13.48 0.53 2.78
N GLN A 79 -14.20 -0.52 3.17
CA GLN A 79 -15.64 -0.51 3.40
C GLN A 79 -16.02 -0.75 4.86
N ALA A 80 -15.09 -0.50 5.77
CA ALA A 80 -15.35 -0.63 7.18
C ALA A 80 -16.56 0.21 7.61
N LYS A 81 -17.32 -0.32 8.59
CA LYS A 81 -18.66 0.20 8.97
C LYS A 81 -18.65 1.66 9.44
N HIS A 82 -17.50 2.19 9.83
CA HIS A 82 -17.36 3.60 10.23
C HIS A 82 -17.43 4.56 9.05
N TYR A 83 -17.27 4.09 7.81
CA TYR A 83 -17.42 4.92 6.62
C TYR A 83 -18.88 5.02 6.17
N PRO A 84 -19.40 6.24 5.90
CA PRO A 84 -20.78 6.46 5.46
C PRO A 84 -20.95 6.14 3.95
N LEU A 85 -20.83 4.87 3.58
CA LEU A 85 -20.94 4.42 2.20
C LEU A 85 -22.41 4.30 1.75
N ARG A 86 -22.74 4.90 0.59
CA ARG A 86 -24.09 4.88 0.00
C ARG A 86 -24.30 3.80 -1.07
N LYS A 87 -23.22 3.23 -1.63
CA LYS A 87 -23.27 2.28 -2.75
C LYS A 87 -22.94 0.87 -2.27
N PRO A 88 -23.59 -0.17 -2.84
CA PRO A 88 -23.26 -1.55 -2.53
C PRO A 88 -21.86 -1.92 -3.05
N ALA A 89 -21.24 -2.90 -2.41
CA ALA A 89 -19.92 -3.38 -2.74
C ALA A 89 -19.90 -4.26 -4.00
N GLY A 90 -18.89 -4.10 -4.85
CA GLY A 90 -18.70 -4.81 -6.12
C GLY A 90 -17.62 -5.90 -6.08
N PHE A 91 -17.45 -6.61 -4.96
CA PHE A 91 -16.27 -7.47 -4.72
C PHE A 91 -15.95 -8.47 -5.84
N HIS A 92 -16.97 -9.15 -6.38
CA HIS A 92 -16.76 -10.14 -7.44
C HIS A 92 -16.30 -9.52 -8.75
N TRP A 93 -16.83 -8.34 -9.08
CA TRP A 93 -16.48 -7.63 -10.31
C TRP A 93 -15.07 -7.08 -10.25
N ASP A 94 -14.69 -6.54 -9.08
CA ASP A 94 -13.35 -6.02 -8.84
C ASP A 94 -12.29 -7.14 -8.92
N PHE A 95 -12.60 -8.32 -8.36
CA PHE A 95 -11.72 -9.50 -8.46
C PHE A 95 -11.63 -10.05 -9.89
N PHE A 96 -12.74 -10.09 -10.64
CA PHE A 96 -12.73 -10.51 -12.03
C PHE A 96 -11.86 -9.57 -12.90
N LEU A 97 -12.00 -8.26 -12.72
CA LEU A 97 -11.18 -7.26 -13.41
C LEU A 97 -9.69 -7.39 -13.03
N LEU A 98 -9.38 -7.66 -11.76
CA LEU A 98 -8.02 -7.96 -11.31
C LEU A 98 -7.44 -9.18 -12.04
N GLY A 99 -8.22 -10.24 -12.20
CA GLY A 99 -7.83 -11.43 -12.97
C GLY A 99 -7.53 -11.10 -14.44
N CYS A 100 -8.42 -10.38 -15.12
CA CYS A 100 -8.21 -9.97 -16.51
C CYS A 100 -6.95 -9.11 -16.69
N THR A 101 -6.74 -8.13 -15.81
CA THR A 101 -5.55 -7.25 -15.87
C THR A 101 -4.26 -8.00 -15.54
N THR A 102 -4.30 -8.99 -14.64
CA THR A 102 -3.17 -9.88 -14.33
C THR A 102 -2.77 -10.74 -15.54
N ILE A 103 -3.74 -11.24 -16.31
CA ILE A 103 -3.48 -11.98 -17.55
C ILE A 103 -2.78 -11.08 -18.57
N ILE A 104 -3.29 -9.86 -18.78
CA ILE A 104 -2.69 -8.88 -19.69
C ILE A 104 -1.27 -8.51 -19.25
N ALA A 105 -1.06 -8.24 -17.95
CA ALA A 105 0.26 -7.98 -17.39
C ALA A 105 1.21 -9.17 -17.57
N GLY A 106 0.69 -10.41 -17.44
CA GLY A 106 1.43 -11.65 -17.68
C GLY A 106 1.95 -11.77 -19.11
N PHE A 107 1.15 -11.43 -20.12
CA PHE A 107 1.60 -11.43 -21.52
C PHE A 107 2.59 -10.29 -21.84
N LEU A 108 2.42 -9.13 -21.19
CA LEU A 108 3.33 -7.99 -21.34
C LEU A 108 4.60 -8.09 -20.48
N GLY A 109 4.67 -9.08 -19.58
CA GLY A 109 5.76 -9.22 -18.63
C GLY A 109 5.87 -8.08 -17.62
N LEU A 110 4.75 -7.42 -17.34
CA LEU A 110 4.66 -6.36 -16.34
C LEU A 110 4.43 -6.97 -14.96
N PRO A 111 4.87 -6.28 -13.88
CA PRO A 111 4.50 -6.69 -12.53
C PRO A 111 2.97 -6.65 -12.38
N TYR A 112 2.44 -7.60 -11.62
CA TYR A 112 1.01 -7.72 -11.42
C TYR A 112 0.48 -6.58 -10.54
N PRO A 113 -0.69 -6.00 -10.85
CA PRO A 113 -1.35 -5.08 -9.94
C PRO A 113 -1.83 -5.86 -8.70
N ASN A 114 -1.60 -5.33 -7.50
CA ASN A 114 -2.14 -5.89 -6.25
C ASN A 114 -2.91 -4.83 -5.46
N ALA A 115 -3.82 -5.28 -4.59
CA ALA A 115 -4.57 -4.41 -3.70
C ALA A 115 -3.71 -4.03 -2.49
N LEU A 116 -3.36 -2.74 -2.38
CA LEU A 116 -2.50 -2.24 -1.31
C LEU A 116 -3.36 -1.85 -0.09
N VAL A 117 -3.37 -2.70 0.93
CA VAL A 117 -4.21 -2.57 2.14
C VAL A 117 -4.19 -1.15 2.75
N PRO A 118 -3.03 -0.56 3.11
CA PRO A 118 -3.02 0.77 3.72
C PRO A 118 -3.44 1.85 2.72
N GLN A 119 -3.06 1.73 1.45
CA GLN A 119 -3.38 2.72 0.43
C GLN A 119 -4.89 2.80 0.16
N CYS A 120 -5.57 1.66 0.12
CA CYS A 120 -7.03 1.60 -0.05
C CYS A 120 -7.75 2.32 1.09
N ALA A 121 -7.33 2.08 2.35
CA ALA A 121 -7.89 2.74 3.52
C ALA A 121 -7.68 4.26 3.48
N MET A 122 -6.44 4.70 3.27
CA MET A 122 -6.08 6.12 3.19
C MET A 122 -6.77 6.84 2.03
N HIS A 123 -7.01 6.14 0.92
CA HIS A 123 -7.76 6.68 -0.21
C HIS A 123 -9.23 6.90 0.15
N THR A 124 -9.86 5.94 0.85
CA THR A 124 -11.22 6.11 1.36
C THR A 124 -11.30 7.27 2.34
N ASP A 125 -10.37 7.36 3.30
CA ASP A 125 -10.31 8.46 4.27
C ASP A 125 -10.22 9.84 3.61
N ALA A 126 -9.40 9.97 2.56
CA ALA A 126 -9.28 11.20 1.80
C ALA A 126 -10.57 11.55 1.04
N LEU A 127 -11.26 10.54 0.49
CA LEU A 127 -12.48 10.71 -0.31
C LEU A 127 -13.73 10.98 0.53
N VAL A 128 -13.79 10.56 1.80
CA VAL A 128 -14.92 10.85 2.69
C VAL A 128 -15.15 12.36 2.83
N LYS A 129 -14.09 13.17 2.69
CA LYS A 129 -14.14 14.64 2.77
C LYS A 129 -14.49 15.32 1.43
N ILE A 130 -14.49 14.58 0.31
CA ILE A 130 -14.56 15.14 -1.06
C ILE A 130 -15.81 14.65 -1.81
N LYS A 131 -16.51 15.56 -2.50
CA LYS A 131 -17.79 15.31 -3.18
C LYS A 131 -17.66 14.62 -4.56
N GLU A 132 -16.49 14.72 -5.20
CA GLU A 132 -16.21 14.09 -6.51
C GLU A 132 -15.16 12.99 -6.38
N GLN A 133 -15.55 11.76 -6.70
CA GLN A 133 -14.84 10.55 -6.26
C GLN A 133 -14.32 9.67 -7.40
N ARG A 134 -14.64 9.99 -8.66
CA ARG A 134 -14.40 9.06 -9.79
C ARG A 134 -13.06 9.23 -10.49
N LEU A 135 -12.45 10.41 -10.38
CA LEU A 135 -11.30 10.77 -11.20
C LEU A 135 -9.96 10.44 -10.54
N THR A 136 -9.92 10.23 -9.21
CA THR A 136 -8.67 10.14 -8.45
C THR A 136 -7.81 8.94 -8.87
N ASN A 137 -8.41 7.76 -9.00
CA ASN A 137 -7.70 6.55 -9.43
C ASN A 137 -7.22 6.64 -10.88
N THR A 138 -8.03 7.21 -11.78
CA THR A 138 -7.65 7.42 -13.19
C THR A 138 -6.55 8.48 -13.32
N CYS A 139 -6.60 9.54 -12.51
CA CYS A 139 -5.52 10.53 -12.46
C CYS A 139 -4.24 9.92 -11.91
N GLN A 140 -4.34 9.07 -10.87
CA GLN A 140 -3.17 8.40 -10.30
C GLN A 140 -2.50 7.46 -11.31
N SER A 141 -3.28 6.69 -12.07
CA SER A 141 -2.72 5.81 -13.11
C SER A 141 -2.10 6.59 -14.27
N LEU A 142 -2.75 7.67 -14.73
CA LEU A 142 -2.21 8.55 -15.76
C LEU A 142 -0.94 9.26 -15.29
N LEU A 143 -0.93 9.75 -14.05
CA LEU A 143 0.23 10.39 -13.45
C LEU A 143 1.38 9.40 -13.33
N CYS A 144 1.13 8.16 -12.91
CA CYS A 144 2.14 7.10 -12.87
C CYS A 144 2.80 6.92 -14.25
N LEU A 145 2.01 6.87 -15.34
CA LEU A 145 2.55 6.83 -16.69
C LEU A 145 3.39 8.07 -17.01
N ILE A 146 2.86 9.28 -16.81
CA ILE A 146 3.58 10.53 -17.08
C ILE A 146 4.90 10.59 -16.32
N THR A 147 4.92 10.15 -15.07
CA THR A 147 6.11 10.20 -14.21
C THR A 147 7.22 9.24 -14.64
N MET A 148 6.91 8.24 -15.46
CA MET A 148 7.91 7.36 -16.07
C MET A 148 8.53 7.94 -17.35
N THR A 149 8.18 9.18 -17.74
CA THR A 149 8.84 9.89 -18.84
C THR A 149 10.16 10.54 -18.39
N GLY A 150 11.07 10.74 -19.34
CA GLY A 150 12.45 11.21 -19.10
C GLY A 150 12.63 12.41 -18.16
N PRO A 151 11.87 13.52 -18.29
CA PRO A 151 12.08 14.69 -17.43
C PRO A 151 11.72 14.41 -15.96
N PHE A 152 10.66 13.63 -15.69
CA PHE A 152 10.24 13.31 -14.33
C PHE A 152 11.16 12.27 -13.66
N LEU A 153 11.69 11.33 -14.43
CA LEU A 153 12.74 10.43 -13.94
C LEU A 153 13.96 11.21 -13.44
N LYS A 154 14.37 12.27 -14.16
CA LYS A 154 15.44 13.16 -13.68
C LYS A 154 15.08 13.82 -12.35
N CYS A 155 13.83 14.26 -12.17
CA CYS A 155 13.36 14.78 -10.89
C CYS A 155 13.40 13.72 -9.77
N TYR A 156 13.05 12.46 -10.05
CA TYR A 156 13.12 11.39 -9.06
C TYR A 156 14.54 11.07 -8.62
N SER A 157 15.52 11.21 -9.51
CA SER A 157 16.93 11.06 -9.15
C SER A 157 17.43 12.12 -8.16
N LEU A 158 16.67 13.21 -7.95
CA LEU A 158 17.00 14.22 -6.95
C LEU A 158 16.54 13.82 -5.54
N ILE A 159 15.57 12.90 -5.42
CA ILE A 159 15.04 12.47 -4.13
C ILE A 159 16.05 11.51 -3.47
N SER A 160 16.43 11.82 -2.23
CA SER A 160 17.29 10.95 -1.42
C SER A 160 16.50 9.74 -0.92
N ARG A 161 17.16 8.57 -0.89
CA ARG A 161 16.60 7.35 -0.31
C ARG A 161 16.25 7.52 1.17
N ALA A 162 16.96 8.39 1.90
CA ALA A 162 16.67 8.69 3.30
C ALA A 162 15.29 9.36 3.50
N VAL A 163 14.91 10.26 2.59
CA VAL A 163 13.59 10.92 2.63
C VAL A 163 12.46 9.93 2.38
N LEU A 164 12.69 8.93 1.52
CA LEU A 164 11.73 7.86 1.28
C LEU A 164 11.61 6.93 2.50
N ALA A 165 12.71 6.68 3.21
CA ALA A 165 12.69 5.92 4.47
C ALA A 165 11.85 6.63 5.55
N ASP A 166 11.96 7.95 5.67
CA ASP A 166 11.13 8.76 6.58
C ASP A 166 9.63 8.63 6.25
N VAL A 167 9.27 8.72 4.97
CA VAL A 167 7.89 8.49 4.52
C VAL A 167 7.40 7.09 4.90
N PHE A 168 8.23 6.07 4.72
CA PHE A 168 7.87 4.70 5.06
C PHE A 168 7.64 4.51 6.56
N ILE A 169 8.48 5.14 7.39
CA ILE A 169 8.31 5.16 8.86
C ILE A 169 7.00 5.86 9.23
N GLY A 170 6.69 7.01 8.61
CA GLY A 170 5.46 7.75 8.86
C GLY A 170 4.20 6.93 8.56
N ILE A 171 4.15 6.30 7.37
CA ILE A 171 3.02 5.41 7.01
C ILE A 171 2.95 4.20 7.94
N GLY A 172 4.10 3.65 8.35
CA GLY A 172 4.17 2.56 9.31
C GLY A 172 3.61 2.94 10.68
N TRP A 173 3.91 4.14 11.16
CA TRP A 173 3.39 4.66 12.43
C TRP A 173 1.88 4.92 12.39
N ASP A 174 1.38 5.55 11.32
CA ASP A 174 -0.06 5.75 11.10
C ASP A 174 -0.81 4.40 11.15
N SER A 175 -0.23 3.35 10.58
CA SER A 175 -0.81 2.00 10.63
C SER A 175 -0.85 1.41 12.05
N VAL A 176 0.06 1.80 12.94
CA VAL A 176 0.09 1.34 14.34
C VAL A 176 -0.96 2.08 15.17
N GLU A 177 -1.11 3.38 14.97
CA GLU A 177 -2.03 4.25 15.72
C GLU A 177 -3.51 3.96 15.42
N VAL A 178 -3.85 3.53 14.20
CA VAL A 178 -5.23 3.22 13.82
C VAL A 178 -5.64 1.79 14.22
N ASN A 179 -4.69 0.95 14.65
CA ASN A 179 -4.97 -0.45 14.94
C ASN A 179 -5.60 -0.65 16.34
N THR A 180 -6.82 -1.18 16.36
CA THR A 180 -7.56 -1.56 17.59
C THR A 180 -6.77 -2.49 18.52
N ILE A 181 -5.92 -3.36 17.96
CA ILE A 181 -5.07 -4.26 18.76
C ILE A 181 -4.02 -3.45 19.53
N THR A 182 -3.42 -2.43 18.90
CA THR A 182 -2.47 -1.52 19.57
C THR A 182 -3.15 -0.84 20.75
N TYR A 183 -4.38 -0.34 20.58
CA TYR A 183 -5.15 0.22 21.69
C TYR A 183 -5.36 -0.81 22.80
N ARG A 184 -5.80 -2.04 22.47
CA ARG A 184 -6.00 -3.11 23.47
C ARG A 184 -4.71 -3.49 24.20
N LEU A 185 -3.58 -3.54 23.50
CA LEU A 185 -2.28 -3.82 24.08
C LEU A 185 -1.82 -2.66 24.99
N LEU A 186 -2.04 -1.41 24.55
CA LEU A 186 -1.75 -0.22 25.36
C LEU A 186 -2.60 -0.21 26.64
N HIS A 187 -3.84 -0.68 26.58
CA HIS A 187 -4.71 -0.82 27.76
C HIS A 187 -4.17 -1.83 28.79
N LEU A 188 -3.44 -2.87 28.37
CA LEU A 188 -2.79 -3.80 29.30
C LEU A 188 -1.62 -3.15 30.05
N ILE A 189 -1.00 -2.13 29.45
CA ILE A 189 0.17 -1.42 29.99
C ILE A 189 -0.25 -0.18 30.79
N ARG A 190 -1.39 0.43 30.44
CA ARG A 190 -1.88 1.68 31.05
C ARG A 190 -2.53 1.42 32.41
N ASP A 191 -2.12 2.19 33.41
CA ASP A 191 -2.66 2.09 34.77
C ASP A 191 -4.16 2.43 34.82
N LEU A 192 -4.92 1.62 35.56
CA LEU A 192 -6.37 1.70 35.75
C LEU A 192 -6.82 3.08 36.26
N ASN A 193 -5.96 3.76 37.03
CA ASN A 193 -6.25 5.06 37.63
C ASN A 193 -6.27 6.24 36.62
N HIS A 194 -5.73 6.05 35.41
CA HIS A 194 -5.67 7.08 34.36
C HIS A 194 -6.61 6.82 33.19
N MET A 195 -7.57 5.91 33.35
CA MET A 195 -8.59 5.60 32.33
C MET A 195 -9.76 6.59 32.44
N LYS A 196 -10.07 7.29 31.35
CA LYS A 196 -11.25 8.16 31.28
C LYS A 196 -12.51 7.29 31.27
N LEU A 197 -13.51 7.71 32.04
CA LEU A 197 -14.79 7.01 32.27
C LEU A 197 -15.67 6.84 31.00
N ASP A 198 -15.22 7.35 29.85
CA ASP A 198 -15.94 7.35 28.57
C ASP A 198 -15.57 6.17 27.66
N ASP A 199 -14.62 5.31 28.05
CA ASP A 199 -14.27 4.10 27.31
C ASP A 199 -15.42 3.07 27.41
N LEU A 200 -16.26 3.04 26.38
CA LEU A 200 -17.38 2.10 26.15
C LEU A 200 -17.01 0.61 26.34
N LEU A 201 -15.73 0.26 26.37
CA LEU A 201 -15.24 -1.10 26.65
C LEU A 201 -15.40 -1.51 28.12
N LEU A 202 -15.42 -0.57 29.08
CA LEU A 202 -15.73 -0.87 30.48
C LEU A 202 -17.21 -1.22 30.70
N ARG A 203 -18.13 -0.72 29.85
CA ARG A 203 -19.56 -1.03 29.95
C ARG A 203 -19.92 -2.42 29.43
N LEU A 204 -19.09 -3.03 28.57
CA LEU A 204 -19.34 -4.36 28.01
C LEU A 204 -18.68 -5.49 28.81
N SER A 205 -17.83 -5.17 29.79
CA SER A 205 -17.15 -6.13 30.66
C SER A 205 -17.71 -6.20 32.09
N PRO A 206 -19.03 -6.38 32.32
CA PRO A 206 -19.47 -7.11 33.51
C PRO A 206 -19.86 -8.56 33.21
N ALA A 207 -19.81 -9.02 31.95
CA ALA A 207 -20.35 -10.32 31.55
C ALA A 207 -19.32 -11.45 31.35
N VAL A 208 -18.02 -11.16 31.31
CA VAL A 208 -16.97 -12.19 31.24
C VAL A 208 -16.07 -12.03 32.46
N GLY A 209 -16.46 -12.71 33.53
CA GLY A 209 -15.62 -12.87 34.71
C GLY A 209 -14.30 -13.52 34.31
N PHE A 210 -13.23 -12.73 34.34
CA PHE A 210 -11.87 -13.21 34.37
C PHE A 210 -11.38 -13.10 35.82
N PRO A 211 -11.33 -14.20 36.60
CA PRO A 211 -10.74 -14.18 37.92
C PRO A 211 -9.23 -14.38 37.76
N ILE A 212 -8.48 -13.30 37.56
CA ILE A 212 -7.00 -13.32 37.68
C ILE A 212 -6.56 -12.18 38.60
N LEU A 213 -7.16 -12.13 39.79
CA LEU A 213 -6.66 -11.27 40.86
C LEU A 213 -6.91 -11.89 42.25
N VAL A 214 -6.63 -13.19 42.41
CA VAL A 214 -6.65 -13.88 43.72
C VAL A 214 -5.46 -14.85 43.93
N LEU A 215 -4.50 -15.00 43.03
CA LEU A 215 -3.34 -15.86 43.30
C LEU A 215 -2.02 -15.19 42.89
N LEU A 216 -1.33 -14.69 43.92
CA LEU A 216 0.02 -14.13 44.02
C LEU A 216 0.18 -12.64 43.69
#